data_AF-A0A9P3U0H2-F1
#
_entry.id   AF-A0A9P3U0H2-F1
#
_cell.length_a   1.000
_cell.length_b   1.000
_cell.length_c   1.000
_cell.angle_alpha   90.00
_cell.angle_beta   90.00
_cell.angle_gamma   90.00
#
_symmetry.space_group_name_H-M   'P 1'
#
loop_
_entity.id
_entity.type
_entity.pdbx_description
1 polymer ?
#
loop_
_entity_poly.entity_id
_entity_poly.type
_entity_poly.pdbx_seq_one_letter_code
_entity_poly.pdbx_strand_id
1 'polypeptide(L)'
;MSKSELTAETTEEMLEVLSGKDYDIACHLHELGKSLDCKIEPKTGARSYKIVYSTKKPKRSLFTIECNEKKWRVKANLFHLNTYKDAVEECSKTIKDSITKTRTCKKCNSKCIGGSSFELDGKFYLTCIGSGHYFANMEEIDWKNLEKLITKENNIMQESV
;
A
#
# COMPACT_ATOMS: atom_id res chain seq x y z
N MET A 1 11.38 25.21 -16.02
CA MET A 1 11.59 23.82 -15.57
C MET A 1 10.69 22.93 -16.42
N SER A 2 11.27 22.10 -17.29
CA SER A 2 10.51 21.13 -18.07
C SER A 2 9.80 20.15 -17.13
N LYS A 3 8.58 19.74 -17.47
CA LYS A 3 8.02 18.51 -16.88
C LYS A 3 8.94 17.40 -17.36
N SER A 4 9.59 16.64 -16.47
CA SER A 4 10.23 15.40 -16.92
C SER A 4 9.10 14.51 -17.44
N GLU A 5 9.24 14.08 -18.70
CA GLU A 5 8.29 13.17 -19.31
C GLU A 5 8.52 11.78 -18.71
N LEU A 6 7.45 11.18 -18.20
CA LEU A 6 7.50 9.84 -17.65
C LEU A 6 7.46 8.85 -18.81
N THR A 7 8.57 8.16 -19.07
CA THR A 7 8.75 7.27 -20.22
C THR A 7 9.05 5.82 -19.87
N ALA A 8 9.30 5.50 -18.60
CA ALA A 8 9.57 4.12 -18.16
C ALA A 8 8.36 3.21 -18.40
N GLU A 9 8.61 1.96 -18.79
CA GLU A 9 7.56 0.98 -19.10
C GLU A 9 7.63 -0.25 -18.18
N THR A 10 8.82 -0.59 -17.68
CA THR A 10 9.05 -1.71 -16.77
C THR A 10 9.01 -1.29 -15.30
N THR A 11 8.89 -2.25 -14.38
CA THR A 11 8.92 -1.92 -12.95
C THR A 11 10.29 -1.42 -12.53
N GLU A 12 11.33 -2.07 -13.03
CA GLU A 12 12.74 -1.77 -12.77
C GLU A 12 13.05 -0.33 -13.17
N GLU A 13 12.77 0.08 -14.42
CA GLU A 13 12.96 1.46 -14.89
C GLU A 13 12.12 2.47 -14.09
N MET A 14 10.91 2.11 -13.66
CA MET A 14 10.06 2.99 -12.85
C MET A 14 10.63 3.22 -11.45
N LEU A 15 11.35 2.25 -10.88
CA LEU A 15 11.96 2.37 -9.56
C LEU A 15 13.25 3.18 -9.59
N GLU A 16 13.99 3.19 -10.71
CA GLU A 16 15.24 3.94 -10.89
C GLU A 16 15.09 5.47 -10.76
N VAL A 17 13.87 6.01 -10.73
CA VAL A 17 13.64 7.43 -10.37
C VAL A 17 13.89 7.74 -8.90
N LEU A 18 13.98 6.71 -8.06
CA LEU A 18 14.35 6.80 -6.66
C LEU A 18 15.87 6.66 -6.51
N SER A 19 16.41 7.09 -5.37
CA SER A 19 17.84 7.01 -5.12
C SER A 19 18.13 6.69 -3.66
N GLY A 20 19.29 6.08 -3.40
CA GLY A 20 19.73 5.70 -2.05
C GLY A 20 18.71 4.81 -1.34
N LYS A 21 18.46 5.09 -0.06
CA LYS A 21 17.59 4.24 0.78
C LYS A 21 16.18 4.05 0.22
N ASP A 22 15.63 5.05 -0.47
CA ASP A 22 14.26 4.98 -0.98
C ASP A 22 14.16 4.00 -2.16
N TYR A 23 15.22 3.90 -2.97
CA TYR A 23 15.35 2.88 -4.01
C TYR A 23 15.45 1.49 -3.38
N ASP A 24 16.33 1.30 -2.39
CA ASP A 24 16.53 0.01 -1.73
C ASP A 24 15.24 -0.52 -1.10
N ILE A 25 14.48 0.35 -0.41
CA ILE A 25 13.19 -0.01 0.18
C ILE A 25 12.16 -0.36 -0.90
N ALA A 26 12.09 0.41 -1.99
CA ALA A 26 11.15 0.13 -3.06
C ALA A 26 11.47 -1.19 -3.79
N CYS A 27 12.75 -1.52 -3.97
CA CYS A 27 13.20 -2.82 -4.47
C CYS A 27 12.82 -3.96 -3.52
N HIS A 28 13.01 -3.81 -2.21
CA HIS A 28 12.55 -4.81 -1.24
C HIS A 28 11.03 -5.03 -1.30
N LEU A 29 10.24 -3.97 -1.41
CA LEU A 29 8.78 -4.07 -1.58
C LEU A 29 8.40 -4.74 -2.90
N HIS A 30 9.18 -4.52 -3.96
CA HIS A 30 8.98 -5.21 -5.23
C HIS A 30 9.26 -6.71 -5.12
N GLU A 31 10.34 -7.09 -4.45
CA GLU A 31 10.66 -8.49 -4.14
C GLU A 31 9.62 -9.14 -3.21
N LEU A 32 9.08 -8.39 -2.24
CA LEU A 32 7.91 -8.84 -1.46
C LEU A 32 6.71 -9.13 -2.36
N GLY A 33 6.42 -8.25 -3.32
CA GLY A 33 5.36 -8.47 -4.29
C GLY A 33 5.55 -9.75 -5.10
N LYS A 34 6.78 -10.04 -5.54
CA LYS A 34 7.13 -11.29 -6.22
C LYS A 34 6.97 -12.51 -5.31
N SER A 35 7.45 -12.44 -4.08
CA SER A 35 7.41 -13.56 -3.12
C SER A 35 5.98 -13.91 -2.67
N LEU A 36 5.09 -12.91 -2.64
CA LEU A 36 3.65 -13.09 -2.39
C LEU A 36 2.86 -13.54 -3.64
N ASP A 37 3.54 -13.90 -4.73
CA ASP A 37 2.95 -14.31 -6.01
C ASP A 37 1.95 -13.28 -6.58
N CYS A 38 2.22 -11.98 -6.37
CA CYS A 38 1.34 -10.94 -6.89
C CYS A 38 1.38 -10.87 -8.42
N LYS A 39 0.24 -10.56 -9.04
CA LYS A 39 0.23 -9.95 -10.37
C LYS A 39 0.78 -8.53 -10.26
N ILE A 40 1.87 -8.25 -10.96
CA ILE A 40 2.55 -6.95 -10.99
C ILE A 40 2.13 -6.21 -12.27
N GLU A 41 1.62 -4.99 -12.12
CA GLU A 41 1.15 -4.14 -13.22
C GLU A 41 1.81 -2.75 -13.13
N PRO A 42 2.94 -2.50 -13.82
CA PRO A 42 3.51 -1.15 -13.94
C PRO A 42 2.61 -0.27 -14.82
N LYS A 43 2.44 1.00 -14.43
CA LYS A 43 1.58 1.99 -15.09
C LYS A 43 2.20 3.38 -15.03
N THR A 44 2.27 4.02 -16.18
CA THR A 44 2.66 5.43 -16.30
C THR A 44 1.44 6.32 -16.07
N GLY A 45 1.43 7.03 -14.94
CA GLY A 45 0.39 8.01 -14.61
C GLY A 45 0.76 9.41 -15.09
N ALA A 46 -0.18 10.35 -15.00
CA ALA A 46 0.04 11.73 -15.46
C ALA A 46 1.14 12.51 -14.70
N ARG A 47 1.51 12.07 -13.49
CA ARG A 47 2.48 12.76 -12.60
C ARG A 47 3.40 11.83 -11.82
N SER A 48 3.17 10.52 -11.89
CA SER A 48 3.96 9.53 -11.17
C SER A 48 3.82 8.18 -11.85
N TYR A 49 4.83 7.35 -11.70
CA TYR A 49 4.71 5.92 -11.94
C TYR A 49 3.85 5.28 -10.85
N LYS A 50 3.19 4.19 -11.22
CA LYS A 50 2.39 3.37 -10.32
C LYS A 50 2.66 1.90 -10.62
N ILE A 51 3.19 1.18 -9.66
CA ILE A 51 3.39 -0.27 -9.78
C ILE A 51 2.37 -0.92 -8.86
N VAL A 52 1.36 -1.57 -9.45
CA VAL A 52 0.25 -2.19 -8.71
C VAL A 52 0.54 -3.66 -8.49
N TYR A 53 0.51 -4.09 -7.24
CA TYR A 53 0.66 -5.48 -6.83
C TYR A 53 -0.70 -6.00 -6.40
N SER A 54 -1.19 -7.04 -7.08
CA SER A 54 -2.51 -7.61 -6.82
C SER A 54 -2.43 -9.09 -6.53
N THR A 55 -3.27 -9.59 -5.64
CA THR A 55 -3.54 -11.03 -5.52
C THR A 55 -4.05 -11.57 -6.86
N LYS A 56 -3.76 -12.84 -7.18
CA LYS A 56 -4.21 -13.45 -8.45
C LYS A 56 -5.68 -13.90 -8.39
N LYS A 57 -6.11 -14.49 -7.28
CA LYS A 57 -7.49 -14.96 -7.05
C LYS A 57 -7.88 -14.77 -5.57
N PRO A 58 -9.02 -14.10 -5.26
CA PRO A 58 -9.70 -13.16 -6.15
C PRO A 58 -8.75 -12.01 -6.52
N LYS A 59 -8.84 -11.43 -7.72
CA LYS A 59 -7.98 -10.32 -8.12
C LYS A 59 -8.29 -9.06 -7.29
N ARG A 60 -7.43 -8.71 -6.35
CA ARG A 60 -7.54 -7.49 -5.53
C ARG A 60 -6.17 -6.82 -5.41
N SER A 61 -6.13 -5.50 -5.52
CA SER A 61 -4.88 -4.77 -5.28
C SER A 61 -4.52 -4.92 -3.80
N LEU A 62 -3.32 -5.40 -3.53
CA LEU A 62 -2.77 -5.57 -2.18
C LEU A 62 -2.02 -4.31 -1.77
N PHE A 63 -1.10 -3.85 -2.62
CA PHE A 63 -0.44 -2.56 -2.44
C PHE A 63 -0.05 -1.93 -3.79
N THR A 64 0.36 -0.66 -3.76
CA THR A 64 0.83 0.09 -4.91
C THR A 64 1.99 0.97 -4.50
N ILE A 65 3.11 0.87 -5.21
CA ILE A 65 4.19 1.85 -5.13
C ILE A 65 3.83 3.00 -6.07
N GLU A 66 3.80 4.22 -5.55
CA GLU A 66 3.65 5.44 -6.35
C GLU A 66 4.92 6.29 -6.21
N CYS A 67 5.65 6.50 -7.30
CA CYS A 67 6.94 7.19 -7.29
C CYS A 67 7.12 8.18 -8.47
N ASN A 68 7.93 9.20 -8.22
CA ASN A 68 8.61 10.05 -9.19
C ASN A 68 9.84 10.65 -8.50
N GLU A 69 10.61 11.47 -9.22
CA GLU A 69 11.83 12.13 -8.72
C GLU A 69 11.64 12.97 -7.44
N LYS A 70 10.40 13.39 -7.11
CA LYS A 70 10.10 14.32 -6.01
C LYS A 70 9.36 13.68 -4.85
N LYS A 71 8.72 12.54 -5.08
CA LYS A 71 7.78 11.94 -4.15
C LYS A 71 7.68 10.45 -4.39
N TRP A 72 7.75 9.70 -3.31
CA TRP A 72 7.42 8.30 -3.30
C TRP A 72 6.53 7.97 -2.10
N ARG A 73 5.69 6.95 -2.25
CA ARG A 73 4.80 6.45 -1.19
C ARG A 73 4.27 5.07 -1.54
N VAL A 74 3.80 4.35 -0.54
CA VAL A 74 3.07 3.09 -0.69
C VAL A 74 1.62 3.30 -0.33
N LYS A 75 0.70 2.88 -1.20
CA LYS A 75 -0.70 2.69 -0.85
C LYS A 75 -0.91 1.20 -0.54
N ALA A 76 -1.20 0.83 0.71
CA ALA A 76 -1.57 -0.53 1.07
C ALA A 76 -3.06 -0.66 1.34
N ASN A 77 -3.67 -1.73 0.87
CA ASN A 77 -5.08 -2.04 1.02
C ASN A 77 -5.27 -3.04 2.17
N LEU A 78 -5.15 -2.55 3.40
CA LEU A 78 -5.24 -3.31 4.64
C LEU A 78 -6.70 -3.39 5.11
N PHE A 79 -7.47 -4.32 4.55
CA PHE A 79 -8.92 -4.40 4.81
C PHE A 79 -9.27 -5.19 6.07
N HIS A 80 -8.37 -6.03 6.56
CA HIS A 80 -8.65 -6.96 7.65
C HIS A 80 -7.87 -6.61 8.92
N LEU A 81 -7.62 -5.32 9.17
CA LEU A 81 -6.83 -4.82 10.30
C LEU A 81 -7.22 -5.44 11.66
N ASN A 82 -8.52 -5.67 11.90
CA ASN A 82 -8.99 -6.32 13.13
C ASN A 82 -8.54 -7.78 13.28
N THR A 83 -8.38 -8.51 12.18
CA THR A 83 -7.96 -9.93 12.20
C THR A 83 -6.50 -10.07 12.64
N TYR A 84 -5.69 -9.04 12.47
CA TYR A 84 -4.30 -9.00 12.90
C TYR A 84 -4.01 -7.79 13.80
N LYS A 85 -4.98 -7.44 14.67
CA LYS A 85 -4.92 -6.26 15.53
C LYS A 85 -3.65 -6.21 16.39
N ASP A 86 -3.18 -7.34 16.91
CA ASP A 86 -2.00 -7.39 17.78
C ASP A 86 -0.75 -6.86 17.04
N ALA A 87 -0.63 -7.20 15.76
CA ALA A 87 0.46 -6.69 14.92
C ALA A 87 0.32 -5.19 14.60
N VAL A 88 -0.92 -4.68 14.51
CA VAL A 88 -1.18 -3.24 14.33
C VAL A 88 -0.92 -2.49 15.64
N GLU A 89 -1.21 -3.08 16.80
CA GLU A 89 -0.98 -2.48 18.12
C GLU A 89 0.50 -2.34 18.43
N GLU A 90 1.33 -3.28 17.99
CA GLU A 90 2.80 -3.24 18.09
C GLU A 90 3.46 -2.24 17.12
N CYS A 91 2.73 -1.77 16.10
CA CYS A 91 3.28 -0.81 15.15
C CYS A 91 3.55 0.55 15.82
N SER A 92 4.51 1.28 15.24
CA SER A 92 4.82 2.63 15.69
C SER A 92 3.63 3.58 15.51
N LYS A 93 3.68 4.71 16.22
CA LYS A 93 2.72 5.80 16.04
C LYS A 93 2.65 6.28 14.58
N THR A 94 3.76 6.27 13.83
CA THR A 94 3.80 6.69 12.42
C THR A 94 2.87 5.84 11.53
N ILE A 95 2.90 4.52 11.72
CA ILE A 95 2.03 3.59 10.98
C ILE A 95 0.58 3.76 11.41
N LYS A 96 0.32 3.80 12.73
CA LYS A 96 -1.03 3.99 13.28
C LYS A 96 -1.65 5.30 12.80
N ASP A 97 -0.88 6.39 12.80
CA ASP A 97 -1.32 7.70 12.28
C ASP A 97 -1.61 7.63 10.77
N SER A 98 -0.80 6.90 10.00
CA SER A 98 -1.03 6.71 8.55
C SER A 98 -2.32 5.92 8.28
N ILE A 99 -2.60 4.90 9.09
CA ILE A 99 -3.82 4.09 9.01
C ILE A 99 -5.06 4.93 9.34
N THR A 100 -5.01 5.71 10.42
CA THR A 100 -6.15 6.50 10.92
C THR A 100 -6.43 7.77 10.11
N LYS A 101 -5.43 8.30 9.38
CA LYS A 101 -5.62 9.40 8.42
C LYS A 101 -6.40 8.99 7.16
N THR A 102 -6.62 7.69 6.95
CA THR A 102 -7.43 7.24 5.82
C THR A 102 -8.85 7.79 5.91
N ARG A 103 -9.34 8.30 4.79
CA ARG A 103 -10.67 8.90 4.67
C ARG A 103 -11.74 7.96 5.22
N THR A 104 -12.61 8.50 6.09
CA THR A 104 -13.81 7.82 6.57
C THR A 104 -14.72 7.44 5.40
N CYS A 105 -15.18 6.19 5.38
CA CYS A 105 -16.09 5.72 4.35
C CYS A 105 -17.45 6.40 4.47
N LYS A 106 -18.01 6.83 3.33
CA LYS A 106 -19.33 7.46 3.24
C LYS A 106 -20.34 6.68 2.40
N LYS A 107 -20.00 5.45 1.98
CA LYS A 107 -20.76 4.65 1.00
C LYS A 107 -21.22 5.49 -0.19
N CYS A 108 -20.26 5.97 -0.97
CA CYS A 108 -20.43 7.12 -1.87
C CYS A 108 -21.43 6.97 -3.03
N ASN A 109 -21.90 5.75 -3.32
CA ASN A 109 -22.92 5.49 -4.32
C ASN A 109 -23.61 4.13 -4.05
N SER A 110 -24.66 3.83 -4.82
CA SER A 110 -25.47 2.61 -4.67
C SER A 110 -24.70 1.30 -4.93
N LYS A 111 -23.61 1.35 -5.70
CA LYS A 111 -22.74 0.20 -6.01
C LYS A 111 -21.55 0.08 -5.05
N CYS A 112 -21.42 0.98 -4.07
CA CYS A 112 -20.31 0.98 -3.13
C CYS A 112 -20.48 -0.14 -2.11
N ILE A 113 -19.49 -1.04 -2.04
CA ILE A 113 -19.49 -2.19 -1.12
C ILE A 113 -19.18 -1.80 0.35
N GLY A 114 -18.91 -0.52 0.62
CA GLY A 114 -18.70 -0.01 1.98
C GLY A 114 -17.23 0.22 2.35
N GLY A 115 -17.00 0.40 3.65
CA GLY A 115 -15.67 0.58 4.23
C GLY A 115 -15.19 -0.67 4.96
N SER A 116 -13.95 -0.64 5.43
CA SER A 116 -13.43 -1.60 6.41
C SER A 116 -13.48 -0.96 7.79
N SER A 117 -13.97 -1.70 8.77
CA SER A 117 -14.02 -1.27 10.16
C SER A 117 -12.94 -1.96 11.00
N PHE A 118 -12.31 -1.20 11.89
CA PHE A 118 -11.35 -1.74 12.85
C PHE A 118 -11.35 -0.92 14.15
N GLU A 119 -10.80 -1.51 15.20
CA GLU A 119 -10.51 -0.86 16.47
C GLU A 119 -9.00 -0.62 16.57
N LEU A 120 -8.60 0.57 17.03
CA LEU A 120 -7.21 0.90 17.29
C LEU A 120 -7.12 1.89 18.46
N ASP A 121 -6.29 1.55 19.45
CA ASP A 121 -6.10 2.32 20.68
C ASP A 121 -7.45 2.70 21.35
N GLY A 122 -8.39 1.74 21.41
CA GLY A 122 -9.73 1.90 22.00
C GLY A 122 -10.71 2.74 21.19
N LYS A 123 -10.41 3.07 19.93
CA LYS A 123 -11.28 3.85 19.04
C LYS A 123 -11.70 3.04 17.82
N PHE A 124 -12.96 3.18 17.43
CA PHE A 124 -13.50 2.58 16.22
C PHE A 124 -13.29 3.47 15.00
N TYR A 125 -12.84 2.87 13.91
CA TYR A 125 -12.65 3.51 12.61
C TYR A 125 -13.43 2.78 11.53
N LEU A 126 -13.94 3.53 10.56
CA LEU A 126 -14.54 3.00 9.33
C LEU A 126 -13.87 3.65 8.12
N THR A 127 -12.87 3.01 7.55
CA THR A 127 -12.03 3.56 6.47
C THR A 127 -12.53 3.16 5.09
N CYS A 128 -12.35 4.06 4.12
CA CYS A 128 -12.74 3.81 2.74
C CYS A 128 -11.78 2.83 2.05
N ILE A 129 -12.25 1.64 1.70
CA ILE A 129 -11.44 0.61 1.03
C ILE A 129 -10.87 1.09 -0.32
N GLY A 130 -11.59 1.96 -1.04
CA GLY A 130 -11.11 2.50 -2.31
C GLY A 130 -9.94 3.47 -2.15
N SER A 131 -9.79 4.07 -0.97
CA SER A 131 -8.72 5.03 -0.67
C SER A 131 -7.41 4.32 -0.33
N GLY A 132 -7.47 3.17 0.36
CA GLY A 132 -6.31 2.51 0.96
C GLY A 132 -5.61 3.38 2.01
N HIS A 133 -4.57 2.85 2.63
CA HIS A 133 -3.74 3.55 3.61
C HIS A 133 -2.42 3.97 2.94
N TYR A 134 -2.06 5.24 3.07
CA TYR A 134 -0.86 5.80 2.43
C TYR A 134 0.28 5.95 3.43
N PHE A 135 1.44 5.39 3.09
CA PHE A 135 2.66 5.38 3.89
C PHE A 135 3.78 6.07 3.14
N ALA A 136 4.46 7.01 3.79
CA ALA A 136 5.57 7.78 3.23
C ALA A 136 6.41 8.34 4.37
N ASN A 137 7.68 8.69 4.08
CA ASN A 137 8.59 9.34 5.04
C ASN A 137 8.70 8.59 6.38
N MET A 138 8.85 7.27 6.34
CA MET A 138 8.96 6.43 7.53
C MET A 138 10.40 5.92 7.72
N GLU A 139 10.73 5.54 8.95
CA GLU A 139 11.98 4.88 9.31
C GLU A 139 12.04 3.45 8.75
N GLU A 140 13.23 2.87 8.63
CA GLU A 140 13.41 1.52 8.07
C GLU A 140 12.60 0.46 8.82
N ILE A 141 12.52 0.58 10.16
CA ILE A 141 11.74 -0.35 10.99
C ILE A 141 10.24 -0.28 10.68
N ASP A 142 9.73 0.89 10.30
CA ASP A 142 8.33 1.08 9.94
C ASP A 142 8.02 0.49 8.55
N TRP A 143 8.97 0.55 7.62
CA TRP A 143 8.85 -0.16 6.35
C TRP A 143 8.78 -1.68 6.55
N LYS A 144 9.66 -2.24 7.40
CA LYS A 144 9.60 -3.66 7.76
C LYS A 144 8.28 -4.05 8.43
N ASN A 145 7.72 -3.17 9.26
CA ASN A 145 6.42 -3.41 9.87
C ASN A 145 5.29 -3.33 8.83
N LEU A 146 5.34 -2.41 7.87
CA LEU A 146 4.40 -2.37 6.76
C LEU A 146 4.43 -3.66 5.92
N GLU A 147 5.61 -4.20 5.63
CA GLU A 147 5.75 -5.49 4.94
C GLU A 147 5.06 -6.64 5.68
N LYS A 148 5.20 -6.69 7.02
CA LYS A 148 4.49 -7.67 7.86
C LYS A 148 2.96 -7.51 7.75
N LEU A 149 2.45 -6.27 7.77
CA LEU A 149 1.02 -6.01 7.63
C LEU A 149 0.50 -6.43 6.24
N ILE A 150 1.23 -6.09 5.17
CA ILE A 150 0.92 -6.52 3.79
C ILE A 150 0.89 -8.04 3.69
N THR A 151 1.84 -8.73 4.33
CA THR A 151 1.92 -10.20 4.32
C THR A 151 0.71 -10.83 5.02
N LYS A 152 0.35 -10.32 6.21
CA LYS A 152 -0.84 -10.79 6.95
C LYS A 152 -2.12 -10.55 6.15
N GLU A 153 -2.26 -9.38 5.55
CA GLU A 153 -3.38 -9.06 4.68
C GLU A 153 -3.46 -10.02 3.48
N ASN A 154 -2.34 -10.30 2.82
CA ASN A 154 -2.28 -11.25 1.71
C ASN A 154 -2.76 -12.64 2.13
N ASN A 155 -2.27 -13.16 3.26
CA ASN A 155 -2.65 -14.49 3.74
C ASN A 155 -4.17 -14.62 3.92
N ILE A 156 -4.80 -13.62 4.52
CA ILE A 156 -6.26 -13.59 4.69
C ILE A 156 -7.00 -13.53 3.35
N MET A 157 -6.48 -12.74 2.39
CA MET A 157 -7.08 -12.65 1.05
C MET A 157 -7.00 -13.97 0.27
N GLN A 158 -5.99 -14.80 0.52
CA GLN A 158 -5.82 -16.11 -0.13
C GLN A 158 -6.67 -17.20 0.55
N GLU A 159 -6.86 -17.13 1.87
CA GLU A 159 -7.74 -18.05 2.61
C GLU A 159 -9.23 -17.86 2.30
N SER A 160 -9.59 -16.71 1.74
CA SER A 160 -10.97 -16.36 1.35
C SER A 160 -11.38 -16.93 -0.03
N VAL A 161 -10.58 -17.83 -0.61
CA VAL A 161 -10.79 -18.50 -1.92
C VAL A 161 -11.44 -19.86 -1.75
#